data_AF-A0A3M1AED6-F1
#
_entry.id   AF-A0A3M1AED6-F1
#
_cell.length_a   1.000
_cell.length_b   1.000
_cell.length_c   1.000
_cell.angle_alpha   90.00
_cell.angle_beta   90.00
_cell.angle_gamma   90.00
#
_symmetry.space_group_name_H-M   'P 1'
#
loop_
_entity.id
_entity.type
_entity.pdbx_description
1 polymer ?
#
loop_
_entity_poly.entity_id
_entity_poly.type
_entity_poly.pdbx_seq_one_letter_code
_entity_poly.pdbx_strand_id
1 'polypeptide(L)'
;MKIINNLRLVPAPFDRVKKSQMLFCYFEIYNLQSSGIRNQYEIAYTVSSQREGRSIFHKISRLVSHPRDISISMKQAQPLQQDSSQELIGLDLHALSPGTYNLEIIVTDPQNRDLAARTTQKLVVVD
;
A
#
# COMPACT_ATOMS: atom_id res chain seq x y z
N MET A 1 -19.59 -5.17 19.20
CA MET A 1 -19.90 -5.54 17.81
C MET A 1 -21.22 -4.88 17.43
N LYS A 2 -21.26 -3.99 16.43
CA LYS A 2 -22.48 -3.26 16.05
C LYS A 2 -22.81 -3.53 14.58
N ILE A 3 -24.01 -4.01 14.31
CA ILE A 3 -24.55 -4.24 12.96
C ILE A 3 -25.64 -3.19 12.76
N ILE A 4 -25.62 -2.48 11.63
CA ILE A 4 -26.66 -1.54 11.24
C ILE A 4 -27.07 -1.89 9.81
N ASN A 5 -28.35 -2.20 9.57
CA ASN A 5 -28.90 -2.46 8.24
C ASN A 5 -28.12 -3.50 7.40
N ASN A 6 -27.69 -4.61 7.99
CA ASN A 6 -26.84 -5.64 7.37
C ASN A 6 -25.47 -5.15 6.86
N LEU A 7 -25.09 -3.90 7.13
CA LEU A 7 -23.75 -3.39 6.90
C LEU A 7 -22.88 -3.68 8.12
N ARG A 8 -21.80 -4.42 7.88
CA ARG A 8 -20.80 -4.74 8.88
C ARG A 8 -19.81 -3.58 8.96
N LEU A 9 -20.01 -2.69 9.93
CA LEU A 9 -18.99 -1.72 10.33
C LEU A 9 -17.88 -2.49 11.06
N VAL A 10 -16.80 -2.77 10.34
CA VAL A 10 -15.60 -3.35 10.93
C VAL A 10 -15.08 -2.33 11.95
N PRO A 11 -14.84 -2.70 13.23
CA PRO A 11 -14.15 -1.82 14.16
C PRO A 11 -12.80 -1.40 13.57
N ALA A 12 -12.25 -0.26 14.02
CA ALA A 12 -10.97 0.34 13.62
C ALA A 12 -10.10 -0.62 12.80
N PRO A 13 -9.84 -0.34 11.51
CA PRO A 13 -9.30 -1.36 10.63
C PRO A 13 -7.97 -1.88 11.23
N PHE A 14 -7.69 -3.17 11.03
CA PHE A 14 -6.35 -3.78 11.13
C PHE A 14 -5.89 -4.50 12.41
N ASP A 15 -6.76 -5.05 13.27
CA ASP A 15 -6.21 -5.90 14.34
C ASP A 15 -5.67 -7.24 13.84
N ARG A 16 -6.35 -7.89 12.87
CA ARG A 16 -5.93 -9.17 12.25
C ARG A 16 -6.55 -9.32 10.85
N VAL A 17 -5.74 -9.61 9.84
CA VAL A 17 -6.13 -9.89 8.46
C VAL A 17 -5.83 -11.36 8.17
N LYS A 18 -6.84 -12.12 7.73
CA LYS A 18 -6.65 -13.51 7.34
C LYS A 18 -5.94 -13.56 5.99
N LYS A 19 -4.85 -14.33 5.88
CA LYS A 19 -4.10 -14.52 4.62
C LYS A 19 -4.93 -15.21 3.54
N SER A 20 -5.96 -15.94 3.94
CA SER A 20 -6.95 -16.58 3.05
C SER A 20 -7.96 -15.59 2.44
N GLN A 21 -7.95 -14.31 2.86
CA GLN A 21 -8.86 -13.29 2.39
C GLN A 21 -8.10 -12.18 1.64
N MET A 22 -8.71 -11.68 0.56
CA MET A 22 -8.21 -10.49 -0.14
C MET A 22 -8.29 -9.27 0.79
N LEU A 23 -7.18 -8.57 0.99
CA LEU A 23 -7.18 -7.29 1.70
C LEU A 23 -7.51 -6.17 0.72
N PHE A 24 -8.66 -5.53 0.87
CA PHE A 24 -9.02 -4.36 0.08
C PHE A 24 -8.56 -3.07 0.78
N CYS A 25 -7.84 -2.22 0.04
CA CYS A 25 -7.39 -0.92 0.51
C CYS A 25 -8.04 0.17 -0.33
N TYR A 26 -8.77 1.05 0.34
CA TYR A 26 -9.35 2.26 -0.24
C TYR A 26 -8.60 3.48 0.26
N PHE A 27 -8.28 4.41 -0.64
CA PHE A 27 -7.69 5.70 -0.28
C PHE A 27 -8.00 6.75 -1.33
N GLU A 28 -7.90 8.01 -0.92
CA GLU A 28 -8.06 9.17 -1.79
C GLU A 28 -6.72 9.91 -1.89
N ILE A 29 -6.42 10.39 -3.08
CA ILE A 29 -5.26 11.23 -3.37
C ILE A 29 -5.79 12.62 -3.69
N TYR A 30 -5.26 13.65 -3.05
CA TYR A 30 -5.66 15.05 -3.26
C TYR A 30 -4.47 15.88 -3.76
N ASN A 31 -4.79 17.02 -4.39
CA ASN A 31 -3.83 18.03 -4.85
C ASN A 31 -2.81 17.48 -5.86
N LEU A 32 -3.20 16.55 -6.75
CA LEU A 32 -2.30 15.99 -7.75
C LEU A 32 -1.75 17.06 -8.70
N GLN A 33 -2.62 17.82 -9.36
CA GLN A 33 -2.24 18.96 -10.21
C GLN A 33 -1.69 20.12 -9.37
N SER A 34 -2.36 20.42 -8.25
CA SER A 34 -2.01 21.54 -7.37
C SER A 34 -0.63 21.38 -6.71
N SER A 35 -0.12 20.15 -6.57
CA SER A 35 1.25 19.87 -6.10
C SER A 35 2.31 19.94 -7.20
N GLY A 36 1.91 20.11 -8.46
CA GLY A 36 2.82 20.26 -9.59
C GLY A 36 2.93 19.04 -10.51
N ILE A 37 2.21 17.95 -10.23
CA ILE A 37 2.14 16.78 -11.14
C ILE A 37 1.36 17.18 -12.39
N ARG A 38 1.88 16.86 -13.58
CA ARG A 38 1.29 17.34 -14.85
C ARG A 38 0.71 16.27 -15.75
N ASN A 39 1.33 15.10 -15.82
CA ASN A 39 1.02 14.11 -16.86
C ASN A 39 0.49 12.80 -16.28
N GLN A 40 1.22 12.26 -15.31
CA GLN A 40 0.93 10.98 -14.70
C GLN A 40 1.53 10.97 -13.31
N TYR A 41 1.00 10.12 -12.45
CA TYR A 41 1.58 9.80 -11.16
C TYR A 41 1.73 8.29 -11.04
N GLU A 42 2.50 7.87 -10.07
CA GLU A 42 2.77 6.47 -9.81
C GLU A 42 2.42 6.11 -8.39
N ILE A 43 1.71 5.01 -8.22
CA ILE A 43 1.38 4.44 -6.92
C ILE A 43 2.22 3.18 -6.73
N ALA A 44 3.00 3.14 -5.65
CA ALA A 44 3.72 1.97 -5.20
C ALA A 44 3.08 1.43 -3.92
N TYR A 45 2.82 0.13 -3.89
CA TYR A 45 2.30 -0.61 -2.76
C TYR A 45 3.38 -1.56 -2.28
N THR A 46 3.68 -1.56 -0.98
CA THR A 46 4.64 -2.51 -0.39
C THR A 46 4.10 -3.08 0.90
N VAL A 47 4.08 -4.41 1.03
CA VAL A 47 3.84 -5.11 2.30
C VAL A 47 5.15 -5.73 2.76
N SER A 48 5.69 -5.27 3.89
CA SER A 48 6.99 -5.71 4.42
C SER A 48 6.91 -6.12 5.88
N SER A 49 7.73 -7.09 6.31
CA SER A 49 7.71 -7.56 7.70
C SER A 49 8.32 -6.50 8.64
N GLN A 50 7.78 -6.35 9.86
CA GLN A 50 8.33 -5.39 10.83
C GLN A 50 9.67 -5.81 11.45
N ARG A 51 10.18 -7.02 11.16
CA ARG A 51 11.40 -7.53 11.79
C ARG A 51 12.68 -6.85 11.29
N GLU A 52 12.64 -6.10 10.20
CA GLU A 52 13.80 -5.37 9.66
C GLU A 52 13.71 -3.86 9.92
N GLY A 53 14.25 -3.44 11.06
CA GLY A 53 14.71 -2.06 11.22
C GLY A 53 16.02 -1.87 10.46
N ARG A 54 15.96 -1.39 9.21
CA ARG A 54 16.97 -0.55 8.53
C ARG A 54 16.67 -0.38 7.03
N SER A 55 16.26 0.83 6.65
CA SER A 55 16.78 1.52 5.45
C SER A 55 16.80 0.75 4.12
N ILE A 56 15.66 0.28 3.62
CA ILE A 56 15.62 -0.53 2.37
C ILE A 56 15.32 0.31 1.10
N PHE A 57 14.91 1.58 1.21
CA PHE A 57 14.35 2.30 0.04
C PHE A 57 15.31 3.14 -0.81
N HIS A 58 16.63 3.16 -0.55
CA HIS A 58 17.52 3.96 -1.39
C HIS A 58 17.98 3.29 -2.69
N LYS A 59 17.61 2.03 -2.96
CA LYS A 59 18.07 1.30 -4.14
C LYS A 59 17.01 0.36 -4.70
N ILE A 60 16.03 0.90 -5.41
CA ILE A 60 15.17 0.13 -6.35
C ILE A 60 15.99 -0.27 -7.59
N SER A 61 17.17 -0.85 -7.37
CA SER A 61 18.04 -1.35 -8.40
C SER A 61 18.53 -2.73 -7.97
N ARG A 62 18.13 -3.72 -8.78
CA ARG A 62 18.71 -5.07 -8.92
C ARG A 62 18.17 -6.12 -7.95
N LEU A 63 17.13 -6.80 -8.42
CA LEU A 63 17.19 -8.24 -8.73
C LEU A 63 18.15 -9.04 -7.82
N VAL A 64 17.67 -9.56 -6.70
CA VAL A 64 18.02 -10.86 -6.07
C VAL A 64 17.14 -11.00 -4.81
N SER A 65 16.12 -11.85 -4.91
CA SER A 65 15.26 -12.26 -3.80
C SER A 65 15.94 -13.36 -2.98
N HIS A 66 16.35 -13.07 -1.75
CA HIS A 66 16.64 -14.11 -0.77
C HIS A 66 15.31 -14.75 -0.27
N PRO A 67 15.22 -16.07 -0.05
CA PRO A 67 13.94 -16.78 0.11
C PRO A 67 13.22 -16.60 1.46
N ARG A 68 13.54 -15.57 2.27
CA ARG A 68 12.99 -15.43 3.63
C ARG A 68 12.18 -14.16 3.89
N ASP A 69 12.21 -13.19 2.96
CA ASP A 69 11.56 -11.89 3.11
C ASP A 69 10.63 -11.61 1.92
N ILE A 70 9.51 -12.33 1.86
CA ILE A 70 8.51 -12.09 0.82
C ILE A 70 7.82 -10.76 1.13
N SER A 71 8.18 -9.75 0.33
CA SER A 71 7.48 -8.47 0.24
C SER A 71 6.56 -8.52 -0.97
N ILE A 72 5.29 -8.18 -0.77
CA ILE A 72 4.40 -7.91 -1.89
C ILE A 72 4.76 -6.50 -2.34
N SER A 73 5.24 -6.35 -3.57
CA SER A 73 5.57 -5.05 -4.15
C SER A 73 4.90 -4.91 -5.51
N MET A 74 4.11 -3.85 -5.66
CA MET A 74 3.41 -3.54 -6.90
C MET A 74 3.53 -2.04 -7.18
N LYS A 75 3.65 -1.70 -8.45
CA LYS A 75 3.80 -0.32 -8.90
C LYS A 75 2.94 -0.10 -10.14
N GLN A 76 2.15 0.97 -10.13
CA GLN A 76 1.21 1.30 -11.19
C GLN A 76 1.33 2.77 -11.56
N ALA A 77 1.49 3.05 -12.85
CA ALA A 77 1.39 4.40 -13.38
C ALA A 77 -0.07 4.71 -13.74
N GLN A 78 -0.54 5.90 -13.40
CA GLN A 78 -1.89 6.39 -13.67
C GLN A 78 -1.81 7.72 -14.42
N PRO A 79 -2.57 7.89 -15.53
CA PRO A 79 -2.66 9.17 -16.19
C PRO A 79 -3.38 10.19 -15.29
N LEU A 80 -2.92 11.43 -15.32
CA LEU A 80 -3.55 12.51 -14.57
C LEU A 80 -4.80 13.00 -15.30
N GLN A 81 -5.98 12.75 -14.73
CA GLN A 81 -7.26 13.19 -15.30
C GLN A 81 -7.92 14.31 -14.47
N GLN A 82 -7.72 14.31 -13.15
CA GLN A 82 -8.32 15.23 -12.19
C GLN A 82 -7.32 15.58 -11.08
N ASP A 83 -7.58 16.65 -10.33
CA ASP A 83 -6.73 17.06 -9.19
C ASP A 83 -6.83 16.11 -7.97
N SER A 84 -7.78 15.17 -8.01
CA SER A 84 -7.93 14.10 -7.02
C SER A 84 -8.20 12.75 -7.68
N SER A 85 -7.83 11.66 -7.02
CA SER A 85 -8.17 10.29 -7.44
C SER A 85 -8.69 9.47 -6.27
N GLN A 86 -9.57 8.51 -6.56
CA GLN A 86 -10.05 7.51 -5.61
C GLN A 86 -9.53 6.15 -6.06
N GLU A 87 -8.84 5.45 -5.18
CA GLU A 87 -8.16 4.20 -5.49
C GLU A 87 -8.71 3.06 -4.63
N LEU A 88 -8.92 1.91 -5.26
CA LEU A 88 -9.28 0.66 -4.59
C LEU A 88 -8.40 -0.46 -5.12
N ILE A 89 -7.60 -1.08 -4.24
CA ILE A 89 -6.73 -2.20 -4.60
C ILE A 89 -7.05 -3.43 -3.74
N GLY A 90 -7.00 -4.61 -4.36
CA GLY A 90 -6.99 -5.89 -3.67
C GLY A 90 -5.57 -6.42 -3.55
N LEU A 91 -5.14 -6.75 -2.32
CA LEU A 91 -3.86 -7.36 -2.03
C LEU A 91 -4.06 -8.81 -1.59
N ASP A 92 -3.48 -9.74 -2.34
CA ASP A 92 -3.45 -11.15 -1.97
C ASP A 92 -2.29 -11.42 -1.00
N LEU A 93 -2.64 -11.76 0.23
CA LEU A 93 -1.68 -12.02 1.31
C LEU A 93 -1.40 -13.51 1.50
N HIS A 94 -1.93 -14.40 0.64
CA HIS A 94 -1.85 -15.86 0.82
C HIS A 94 -0.41 -16.38 0.88
N ALA A 95 0.52 -15.74 0.18
CA ALA A 95 1.94 -16.09 0.21
C ALA A 95 2.67 -15.65 1.50
N LEU A 96 2.07 -14.79 2.33
CA LEU A 96 2.69 -14.30 3.56
C LEU A 96 2.52 -15.30 4.71
N SER A 97 3.55 -15.39 5.55
CA SER A 97 3.46 -16.06 6.84
C SER A 97 2.66 -15.21 7.83
N PRO A 98 1.98 -15.81 8.83
CA PRO A 98 1.41 -15.05 9.93
C PRO A 98 2.46 -14.17 10.63
N GLY A 99 2.12 -12.93 10.94
CA GLY A 99 3.07 -11.97 11.50
C GLY A 99 2.62 -10.52 11.43
N THR A 100 3.47 -9.60 11.90
CA THR A 100 3.22 -8.15 11.80
C THR A 100 3.95 -7.57 10.61
N TYR A 101 3.23 -6.82 9.80
CA TYR A 101 3.68 -6.21 8.57
C TYR A 101 3.36 -4.70 8.55
N ASN A 102 4.05 -3.97 7.69
CA ASN A 102 3.71 -2.63 7.29
C ASN A 102 3.22 -2.67 5.84
N LEU A 103 2.03 -2.14 5.60
CA LEU A 103 1.57 -1.74 4.27
C LEU A 103 1.98 -0.28 4.06
N GLU A 104 2.81 -0.03 3.07
CA GLU A 104 3.17 1.31 2.63
C GLU A 104 2.55 1.59 1.26
N ILE A 105 1.94 2.77 1.14
CA ILE A 105 1.45 3.31 -0.13
C ILE A 105 2.20 4.61 -0.37
N ILE A 106 2.87 4.69 -1.52
CA ILE A 106 3.60 5.88 -1.94
C ILE A 106 3.03 6.36 -3.27
N VAL A 107 2.69 7.64 -3.35
CA VAL A 107 2.32 8.32 -4.59
C VAL A 107 3.48 9.23 -4.98
N THR A 108 3.95 9.14 -6.23
CA THR A 108 5.07 9.96 -6.73
C THR A 108 4.82 10.53 -8.11
N ASP A 109 5.43 11.68 -8.42
CA ASP A 109 5.64 12.11 -9.80
C ASP A 109 6.87 11.41 -10.38
N PRO A 110 6.76 10.64 -11.48
CA PRO A 110 7.90 9.96 -12.09
C PRO A 110 8.95 10.93 -12.65
N GLN A 111 8.59 12.19 -12.95
CA GLN A 111 9.50 13.23 -13.45
C GLN A 111 10.10 14.08 -12.32
N ASN A 112 9.47 14.11 -11.15
CA ASN A 112 9.95 14.84 -9.98
C ASN A 112 9.67 14.05 -8.69
N ARG A 113 10.61 13.18 -8.31
CA ARG A 113 10.43 12.30 -7.14
C ARG A 113 10.39 13.02 -5.79
N ASP A 114 10.74 14.31 -5.75
CA ASP A 114 10.59 15.12 -4.54
C ASP A 114 9.10 15.41 -4.26
N LEU A 115 8.23 15.31 -5.28
CA LEU A 115 6.79 15.29 -5.13
C LEU A 115 6.34 13.86 -4.78
N ALA A 116 6.40 13.55 -3.49
CA ALA A 116 5.99 12.25 -2.96
C ALA A 116 5.06 12.40 -1.75
N ALA A 117 3.98 11.63 -1.74
CA ALA A 117 3.13 11.43 -0.57
C ALA A 117 3.25 9.97 -0.11
N ARG A 118 3.27 9.75 1.21
CA ARG A 118 3.44 8.42 1.81
C ARG A 118 2.44 8.23 2.94
N THR A 119 1.86 7.04 3.00
CA THR A 119 1.18 6.53 4.19
C THR A 119 1.67 5.13 4.52
N THR A 120 1.69 4.81 5.81
CA THR A 120 2.09 3.49 6.31
C THR A 120 1.08 3.01 7.32
N GLN A 121 0.60 1.79 7.14
CA GLN A 121 -0.37 1.16 8.01
C GLN A 121 0.16 -0.17 8.52
N LYS A 122 0.02 -0.41 9.82
CA LYS A 122 0.35 -1.71 10.41
C LYS A 122 -0.74 -2.72 10.07
N LEU A 123 -0.31 -3.93 9.71
CA LEU A 123 -1.15 -5.10 9.48
C LEU A 123 -0.68 -6.24 10.37
N VAL A 124 -1.61 -7.02 10.93
CA VAL A 124 -1.29 -8.31 11.55
C VAL A 124 -1.90 -9.40 10.68
N VAL A 125 -1.07 -10.17 9.99
CA VAL A 125 -1.50 -11.28 9.15
C VAL A 125 -1.65 -12.53 10.02
N VAL A 126 -2.77 -13.22 9.86
CA VAL A 126 -3.10 -14.51 10.51
C VAL A 126 -3.59 -15.50 9.46
N ASP A 127 -3.76 -16.77 9.82
CA ASP A 127 -4.32 -17.79 8.92
C ASP A 127 -5.79 -17.53 8.51
#